data_AF-A0A6N9B7R5-F1
#
_entry.id   AF-A0A6N9B7R5-F1
#
_cell.length_a   1.000
_cell.length_b   1.000
_cell.length_c   1.000
_cell.angle_alpha   90.00
_cell.angle_beta   90.00
_cell.angle_gamma   90.00
#
_symmetry.space_group_name_H-M   'P 1'
#
loop_
_entity.id
_entity.type
_entity.pdbx_description
1 polymer ?
#
loop_
_entity_poly.entity_id
_entity_poly.type
_entity_poly.pdbx_seq_one_letter_code
_entity_poly.pdbx_strand_id
1 'polypeptide(L)'
;MARRASTRKRRPRNPSLGGGPRTPNYRKLTNPFPPVSAFSQDRIEDIHNNAFVVLEEMGIRVLLPEARKIFRQGGALVDEDTGMVRIGREIIAEALKTAPPEFTLRAGTRERDLEMKLGA
;
A
#
# COMPACT_ATOMS: atom_id res chain seq x y z
N MET A 1 -73.60 -16.95 -35.61
CA MET A 1 -72.39 -16.29 -36.15
C MET A 1 -71.50 -15.88 -34.97
N ALA A 2 -70.47 -16.66 -34.67
CA ALA A 2 -69.71 -16.63 -33.42
C ALA A 2 -68.64 -15.52 -33.39
N ARG A 3 -68.55 -14.80 -32.26
CA ARG A 3 -67.54 -13.75 -32.01
C ARG A 3 -66.17 -14.39 -31.74
N ARG A 4 -65.19 -14.16 -32.63
CA ARG A 4 -63.78 -14.52 -32.40
C ARG A 4 -63.13 -13.55 -31.42
N ALA A 5 -62.87 -14.02 -30.20
CA ALA A 5 -62.03 -13.31 -29.24
C ALA A 5 -60.57 -13.32 -29.73
N SER A 6 -60.01 -12.14 -29.99
CA SER A 6 -58.61 -11.96 -30.33
C SER A 6 -57.76 -12.08 -29.05
N THR A 7 -57.19 -13.27 -28.83
CA THR A 7 -56.23 -13.50 -27.76
C THR A 7 -54.92 -12.79 -28.09
N ARG A 8 -54.68 -11.63 -27.46
CA ARG A 8 -53.37 -10.96 -27.46
C ARG A 8 -52.35 -11.87 -26.77
N LYS A 9 -51.58 -12.60 -27.58
CA LYS A 9 -50.44 -13.42 -27.16
C LYS A 9 -49.37 -12.49 -26.57
N ARG A 10 -49.30 -12.42 -25.23
CA ARG A 10 -48.24 -11.70 -24.51
C ARG A 10 -46.89 -12.30 -24.93
N ARG A 11 -46.01 -11.50 -25.53
CA ARG A 11 -44.61 -11.87 -25.78
C ARG A 11 -43.96 -12.21 -24.43
N PRO A 12 -43.27 -13.35 -24.30
CA PRO A 12 -42.49 -13.64 -23.10
C PRO A 12 -41.40 -12.57 -22.98
N ARG A 13 -41.35 -11.91 -21.82
CA ARG A 13 -40.30 -10.96 -21.47
C ARG A 13 -39.01 -11.78 -21.37
N ASN A 14 -38.11 -11.61 -22.33
CA ASN A 14 -36.82 -12.29 -22.35
C ASN A 14 -36.07 -11.91 -21.05
N PRO A 15 -35.77 -12.83 -20.12
CA PRO A 15 -35.11 -12.50 -18.86
C PRO A 15 -33.63 -12.16 -19.05
N SER A 16 -33.10 -12.29 -20.27
CA SER A 16 -31.67 -12.23 -20.59
C SER A 16 -31.05 -10.82 -20.57
N LEU A 17 -31.73 -9.82 -20.02
CA LEU A 17 -31.15 -8.51 -19.70
C LEU A 17 -31.21 -8.21 -18.19
N GLY A 18 -31.52 -9.22 -17.37
CA GLY A 18 -31.22 -9.18 -15.94
C GLY A 18 -29.72 -9.33 -15.75
N GLY A 19 -28.99 -8.21 -15.74
CA GLY A 19 -27.60 -8.20 -15.29
C GLY A 19 -27.52 -8.97 -13.98
N GLY A 20 -26.70 -10.02 -13.95
CA GLY A 20 -26.52 -10.86 -12.75
C GLY A 20 -26.19 -10.02 -11.51
N PRO A 21 -26.34 -10.58 -10.30
CA PRO A 21 -26.06 -9.85 -9.08
C PRO A 21 -24.67 -9.22 -9.19
N ARG A 22 -24.62 -7.88 -9.09
CA ARG A 22 -23.37 -7.13 -9.13
C ARG A 22 -22.51 -7.68 -8.01
N THR A 23 -21.32 -8.16 -8.35
CA THR A 23 -20.26 -8.52 -7.39
C THR A 23 -19.26 -7.37 -7.35
N PRO A 24 -19.54 -6.27 -6.62
CA PRO A 24 -18.60 -5.18 -6.54
C PRO A 24 -17.35 -5.63 -5.78
N ASN A 25 -16.20 -5.59 -6.47
CA ASN A 25 -14.89 -5.87 -5.87
C ASN A 25 -14.38 -4.65 -5.11
N TYR A 26 -15.08 -4.23 -4.04
CA TYR A 26 -14.65 -3.13 -3.17
C TYR A 26 -13.39 -3.44 -2.35
N ARG A 27 -12.83 -4.65 -2.49
CA ARG A 27 -11.67 -5.13 -1.72
C ARG A 27 -10.34 -4.86 -2.39
N LYS A 28 -10.33 -4.73 -3.72
CA LYS A 28 -9.14 -4.46 -4.54
C LYS A 28 -9.39 -3.26 -5.42
N LEU A 29 -9.62 -2.10 -4.79
CA LEU A 29 -9.79 -0.85 -5.52
C LEU A 29 -8.40 -0.31 -5.89
N THR A 30 -8.12 -0.24 -7.19
CA THR A 30 -6.91 0.40 -7.71
C THR A 30 -7.29 1.75 -8.29
N ASN A 31 -6.57 2.80 -7.91
CA ASN A 31 -6.77 4.11 -8.49
C ASN A 31 -6.29 4.12 -9.97
N PRO A 32 -7.16 4.39 -10.97
CA PRO A 32 -6.76 4.39 -12.37
C PRO A 32 -6.06 5.68 -12.80
N PHE A 33 -6.09 6.72 -11.98
CA PHE A 33 -5.50 8.02 -12.30
C PHE A 33 -4.03 8.09 -11.89
N PRO A 34 -3.19 8.81 -12.66
CA PRO A 34 -1.81 9.04 -12.24
C PRO A 34 -1.78 9.77 -10.90
N PRO A 35 -0.80 9.46 -10.01
CA PRO A 35 -0.62 10.18 -8.77
C PRO A 35 -0.44 11.68 -9.04
N VAL A 36 -1.20 12.51 -8.32
CA VAL A 36 -1.05 13.96 -8.41
C VAL A 36 0.19 14.37 -7.59
N SER A 37 1.20 14.95 -8.25
CA SER A 37 2.40 15.41 -7.55
C SER A 37 2.10 16.68 -6.76
N ALA A 38 2.29 16.64 -5.44
CA ALA A 38 2.14 17.80 -4.56
C ALA A 38 3.41 18.67 -4.50
N PHE A 39 4.56 18.14 -4.91
CA PHE A 39 5.87 18.80 -4.81
C PHE A 39 6.63 18.69 -6.14
N SER A 40 7.55 19.62 -6.39
CA SER A 40 8.53 19.48 -7.48
C SER A 40 9.56 18.41 -7.14
N GLN A 41 10.26 17.88 -8.15
CA GLN A 41 11.24 16.81 -7.93
C GLN A 41 12.40 17.28 -7.05
N ASP A 42 12.90 18.50 -7.27
CA ASP A 42 13.95 19.09 -6.44
C ASP A 42 13.52 19.16 -4.97
N ARG A 43 12.26 19.51 -4.70
CA ARG A 43 11.74 19.57 -3.32
C ARG A 43 11.61 18.19 -2.69
N ILE A 44 11.29 17.16 -3.47
CA ILE A 44 11.26 15.78 -2.98
C ILE A 44 12.68 15.33 -2.62
N GLU A 45 13.67 15.66 -3.44
CA GLU A 45 15.09 15.38 -3.17
C GLU A 45 15.57 16.11 -1.90
N ASP A 46 15.20 17.38 -1.71
CA ASP A 46 15.51 18.13 -0.50
C ASP A 46 14.92 17.47 0.76
N ILE A 47 13.65 17.04 0.70
CA ILE A 47 13.00 16.33 1.82
C ILE A 47 13.72 15.01 2.10
N HIS A 48 14.08 14.26 1.06
CA HIS A 48 14.81 13.01 1.20
C HIS A 48 16.18 13.21 1.85
N ASN A 49 16.93 14.22 1.40
CA ASN A 49 18.23 14.58 1.95
C ASN A 49 18.15 15.04 3.41
N ASN A 50 17.13 15.83 3.75
CA ASN A 50 16.90 16.28 5.12
C ASN A 50 16.51 15.13 6.05
N ALA A 51 15.73 14.16 5.57
CA ALA A 51 15.40 12.97 6.36
C ALA A 51 16.65 12.20 6.80
N PHE A 52 17.67 12.11 5.94
CA PHE A 52 18.96 11.54 6.32
C PHE A 52 19.67 12.35 7.41
N VAL A 53 19.74 13.68 7.28
CA VAL A 53 20.33 14.55 8.31
C VAL A 53 19.68 14.31 9.67
N VAL A 54 18.34 14.22 9.70
CA VAL A 54 17.60 13.92 10.92
C VAL A 54 18.02 12.58 11.53
N LEU A 55 18.07 11.51 10.74
CA LEU A 55 18.39 10.17 11.26
C LEU A 55 19.87 10.00 11.63
N GLU A 56 20.76 10.76 10.99
CA GLU A 56 22.21 10.72 11.21
C GLU A 56 22.64 11.60 12.38
N GLU A 57 22.19 12.85 12.43
CA GLU A 57 22.63 13.83 13.44
C GLU A 57 21.78 13.79 14.71
N MET A 58 20.46 13.87 14.56
CA MET A 58 19.54 13.86 15.71
C MET A 58 19.33 12.43 16.22
N GLY A 59 19.12 11.49 15.29
CA GLY A 59 18.82 10.10 15.61
C GLY A 59 17.39 9.91 16.13
N ILE A 60 17.09 8.67 16.52
CA ILE A 60 15.81 8.28 17.11
C ILE A 60 16.02 7.49 18.40
N ARG A 61 15.12 7.69 19.38
CA ARG A 61 15.19 6.95 20.64
C ARG A 61 14.51 5.60 20.52
N VAL A 62 15.29 4.52 20.67
CA VAL A 62 14.82 3.13 20.58
C VAL A 62 14.78 2.53 21.98
N LEU A 63 13.58 2.40 22.54
CA LEU A 63 13.39 1.93 23.92
C LEU A 63 13.71 0.45 24.10
N LEU A 64 13.46 -0.36 23.07
CA LEU A 64 13.67 -1.81 23.11
C LEU A 64 15.17 -2.15 23.02
N PRO A 65 15.76 -2.83 24.03
CA PRO A 65 17.19 -3.16 24.03
C PRO A 65 17.59 -4.12 22.91
N GLU A 66 16.71 -5.03 22.51
CA GLU A 66 16.96 -5.97 21.41
C GLU A 66 17.10 -5.25 20.07
N ALA A 67 16.24 -4.28 19.80
CA ALA A 67 16.33 -3.45 18.59
C ALA A 67 17.65 -2.66 18.57
N ARG A 68 18.09 -2.12 19.71
CA ARG A 68 19.39 -1.42 19.82
C ARG A 68 20.57 -2.33 19.47
N LYS A 69 20.53 -3.61 19.84
CA LYS A 69 21.55 -4.59 19.43
C LYS A 69 21.57 -4.81 17.92
N ILE A 70 20.41 -4.93 17.29
CA ILE A 70 20.29 -5.08 15.83
C ILE A 70 20.85 -3.85 15.12
N PHE A 71 20.49 -2.65 15.57
CA PHE A 71 21.02 -1.41 15.00
C PHE A 71 22.55 -1.31 15.13
N ARG A 72 23.10 -1.66 16.29
CA ARG A 72 24.56 -1.70 16.50
C ARG A 72 25.25 -2.72 15.59
N GLN A 73 24.66 -3.90 15.38
CA GLN A 73 25.17 -4.91 14.44
C GLN A 73 25.13 -4.41 12.99
N GLY A 74 24.12 -3.61 12.63
CA GLY A 74 24.01 -2.94 11.34
C GLY A 74 24.95 -1.74 11.17
N GLY A 75 25.80 -1.43 12.16
CA GLY A 75 26.78 -0.33 12.11
C GLY A 75 26.26 1.02 12.60
N ALA A 76 25.04 1.09 13.14
CA ALA A 76 24.50 2.33 13.70
C ALA A 76 25.18 2.70 15.02
N LEU A 77 25.27 3.99 15.31
CA LEU A 77 25.78 4.49 16.58
C LEU A 77 24.65 4.46 17.61
N VAL A 78 24.87 3.73 18.70
CA VAL A 78 23.85 3.50 19.74
C VAL A 78 24.40 3.90 21.10
N ASP A 79 23.76 4.89 21.71
CA ASP A 79 23.94 5.31 23.09
C ASP A 79 22.98 4.49 23.98
N GLU A 80 23.53 3.66 24.87
CA GLU A 80 22.73 2.82 25.78
C GLU A 80 22.16 3.60 26.97
N ASP A 81 22.79 4.70 27.36
CA ASP A 81 22.36 5.50 28.52
C ASP A 81 21.11 6.29 28.19
N THR A 82 21.07 6.90 26.99
CA THR A 82 19.92 7.67 26.51
C THR A 82 18.95 6.85 25.65
N GLY A 83 19.40 5.69 25.14
CA GLY A 83 18.69 4.88 24.17
C GLY A 83 18.65 5.50 22.76
N MET A 84 19.54 6.44 22.47
CA MET A 84 19.59 7.15 21.18
C MET A 84 20.29 6.30 20.12
N VAL A 85 19.68 6.19 18.95
CA VAL A 85 20.22 5.49 17.78
C VAL A 85 20.38 6.47 16.63
N ARG A 86 21.61 6.66 16.16
CA ARG A 86 21.94 7.44 14.97
C ARG A 86 22.34 6.49 13.85
N ILE A 87 21.67 6.63 12.71
CA ILE A 87 21.81 5.71 11.58
C ILE A 87 22.48 6.49 10.45
N GLY A 88 23.65 6.01 10.01
CA GLY A 88 24.37 6.62 8.90
C GLY A 88 23.66 6.44 7.56
N ARG A 89 23.91 7.36 6.63
CA ARG A 89 23.31 7.36 5.28
C ARG A 89 23.52 6.07 4.53
N GLU A 90 24.73 5.55 4.56
CA GLU A 90 25.11 4.31 3.86
C GLU A 90 24.29 3.11 4.36
N ILE A 91 24.06 3.03 5.67
CA ILE A 91 23.27 1.95 6.29
C ILE A 91 21.83 2.00 5.79
N ILE A 92 21.25 3.20 5.73
CA ILE A 92 19.87 3.39 5.25
C ILE A 92 19.80 3.09 3.74
N ALA A 93 20.75 3.57 2.94
CA ALA A 93 20.79 3.33 1.50
C ALA A 93 20.89 1.84 1.16
N GLU A 94 21.74 1.09 1.87
CA GLU A 94 21.83 -0.37 1.70
C GLU A 94 20.56 -1.07 2.17
N ALA A 95 19.99 -0.67 3.31
CA ALA A 95 18.73 -1.25 3.79
C ALA A 95 17.58 -1.04 2.79
N LEU A 96 17.48 0.14 2.17
CA LEU A 96 16.46 0.43 1.16
C LEU A 96 16.56 -0.48 -0.08
N LYS A 97 17.78 -0.91 -0.47
CA LYS A 97 17.96 -1.85 -1.60
C LYS A 97 17.40 -3.23 -1.29
N THR A 98 17.37 -3.63 -0.02
CA THR A 98 16.82 -4.93 0.40
C THR A 98 15.30 -4.93 0.51
N ALA A 99 14.66 -3.76 0.50
CA ALA A 99 13.21 -3.65 0.64
C ALA A 99 12.50 -4.03 -0.67
N PRO A 100 11.54 -4.98 -0.65
CA PRO A 100 10.81 -5.36 -1.85
C PRO A 100 9.83 -4.26 -2.29
N PRO A 101 9.74 -3.94 -3.60
CA PRO A 101 8.83 -2.91 -4.11
C PRO A 101 7.36 -3.32 -4.10
N GLU A 102 7.10 -4.64 -4.04
CA GLU A 102 5.78 -5.22 -3.95
C GLU A 102 5.80 -6.46 -3.04
N PHE A 103 4.76 -6.62 -2.23
CA PHE A 103 4.55 -7.83 -1.45
C PHE A 103 3.07 -8.12 -1.22
N THR A 104 2.73 -9.38 -0.95
CA THR A 104 1.36 -9.80 -0.68
C THR A 104 1.11 -9.93 0.82
N LEU A 105 0.15 -9.18 1.34
CA LEU A 105 -0.42 -9.38 2.67
C LEU A 105 -1.43 -10.52 2.61
N ARG A 106 -1.13 -11.62 3.30
CA ARG A 106 -1.99 -12.80 3.38
C ARG A 106 -3.05 -12.60 4.46
N ALA A 107 -4.31 -12.79 4.11
CA ALA A 107 -5.42 -12.75 5.05
C ALA A 107 -5.78 -14.16 5.54
N GLY A 108 -6.68 -14.24 6.54
CA GLY A 108 -7.21 -15.53 7.03
C GLY A 108 -7.93 -16.36 5.96
N THR A 109 -8.31 -15.74 4.84
CA THR A 109 -8.86 -16.39 3.64
C THR A 109 -8.24 -15.77 2.39
N ARG A 110 -7.82 -16.59 1.41
CA ARG A 110 -7.10 -16.13 0.19
C ARG A 110 -7.84 -15.04 -0.60
N GLU A 111 -9.17 -15.04 -0.58
CA GLU A 111 -10.00 -14.03 -1.27
C GLU A 111 -9.79 -12.60 -0.73
N ARG A 112 -9.21 -12.48 0.47
CA ARG A 112 -8.98 -11.20 1.16
C ARG A 112 -7.51 -10.80 1.16
N ASP A 113 -6.65 -11.50 0.42
CA ASP A 113 -5.25 -11.12 0.26
C ASP A 113 -5.14 -9.77 -0.44
N LEU A 114 -4.22 -8.94 0.06
CA LEU A 114 -3.95 -7.60 -0.47
C LEU A 114 -2.56 -7.56 -1.09
N GLU A 115 -2.48 -6.97 -2.27
CA GLU A 115 -1.20 -6.67 -2.93
C GLU A 115 -0.79 -5.25 -2.53
N MET A 116 0.36 -5.11 -1.87
CA MET A 116 0.94 -3.82 -1.51
C MET A 116 1.97 -3.46 -2.59
N LYS A 117 1.71 -2.39 -3.33
CA LYS A 117 2.56 -1.89 -4.42
C LYS A 117 2.95 -0.43 -4.16
N LEU A 118 4.12 -0.02 -4.63
CA LEU A 118 4.54 1.36 -4.55
C LEU A 118 3.67 2.24 -5.47
N GLY A 119 2.85 3.12 -4.89
CA GLY A 119 2.07 4.11 -5.64
C GLY A 119 0.73 3.64 -6.22
N ALA A 120 0.18 2.52 -5.75
CA ALA A 120 -1.13 1.99 -6.16
C ALA A 120 -2.29 2.36 -5.21
#